data_AF-A0A918G112-F1
#
_entry.id   AF-A0A918G112-F1
#
_cell.length_a   1.000
_cell.length_b   1.000
_cell.length_c   1.000
_cell.angle_alpha   90.00
_cell.angle_beta   90.00
_cell.angle_gamma   90.00
#
_symmetry.space_group_name_H-M   'P 1'
#
loop_
_entity.id
_entity.type
_entity.pdbx_description
1 polymer ?
#
loop_
_entity_poly.entity_id
_entity_poly.type
_entity_poly.pdbx_seq_one_letter_code
_entity_poly.pdbx_strand_id
1 'polypeptide(L)'
;MTTYVITVPGTFTAGIEDEARTRLSRALRPADPHHTRMGDAQDLDPLTVNEDDTFTIRLAVEADSVPHAEEDARRLADAALRAAGLDGSDAPLGPAVITGIDSEM
;
A
#
# COMPACT_ATOMS: atom_id res chain seq x y z
N MET A 1 -13.12 6.78 -14.96
CA MET A 1 -12.17 6.57 -13.86
C MET A 1 -12.18 5.09 -13.54
N THR A 2 -11.03 4.44 -13.47
CA THR A 2 -10.95 3.02 -13.10
C THR A 2 -10.19 2.92 -11.79
N THR A 3 -10.70 2.10 -10.87
CA THR A 3 -10.03 1.84 -9.60
C THR A 3 -9.14 0.62 -9.75
N TYR A 4 -7.84 0.80 -9.54
CA TYR A 4 -6.84 -0.26 -9.59
C TYR A 4 -6.48 -0.67 -8.17
N VAL A 5 -6.53 -1.96 -7.90
CA VAL A 5 -6.03 -2.55 -6.64
C VAL A 5 -4.60 -2.98 -6.87
N ILE A 6 -3.67 -2.26 -6.25
CA ILE A 6 -2.24 -2.40 -6.46
C ILE A 6 -1.59 -2.92 -5.19
N THR A 7 -0.72 -3.90 -5.35
CA THR A 7 0.14 -4.41 -4.27
C THR A 7 1.56 -3.92 -4.52
N VAL A 8 2.15 -3.25 -3.54
CA VAL A 8 3.54 -2.79 -3.54
C VAL A 8 4.31 -3.60 -2.50
N PRO A 9 5.19 -4.53 -2.91
CA PRO A 9 6.05 -5.24 -1.98
C PRO A 9 7.17 -4.31 -1.49
N GLY A 10 7.66 -4.56 -0.29
CA GLY A 10 8.84 -3.93 0.26
C GLY A 10 9.54 -4.82 1.28
N THR A 11 10.69 -4.36 1.76
CA THR A 11 11.48 -5.09 2.75
C THR A 11 12.04 -4.10 3.77
N PHE A 12 11.91 -4.39 5.05
CA PHE A 12 12.56 -3.61 6.12
C PHE A 12 14.02 -4.06 6.24
N THR A 13 14.97 -3.14 6.10
CA THR A 13 16.41 -3.49 6.11
C THR A 13 16.98 -3.70 7.51
N ALA A 14 16.33 -3.17 8.54
CA ALA A 14 16.77 -3.26 9.93
C ALA A 14 15.68 -3.84 10.86
N GLY A 15 14.65 -4.46 10.28
CA GLY A 15 13.40 -4.80 10.97
C GLY A 15 12.52 -3.57 11.24
N ILE A 16 11.31 -3.79 11.75
CA ILE A 16 10.35 -2.73 12.08
C ILE A 16 9.92 -2.81 13.55
N GLU A 17 9.94 -1.68 14.25
CA GLU A 17 9.40 -1.57 15.60
C GLU A 17 7.85 -1.58 15.56
N ASP A 18 7.20 -2.20 16.56
CA ASP A 18 5.74 -2.26 16.66
C ASP A 18 5.05 -0.88 16.58
N GLU A 19 5.72 0.16 17.10
CA GLU A 19 5.24 1.53 17.03
C GLU A 19 5.24 2.09 15.61
N ALA A 20 6.32 1.83 14.84
CA ALA A 20 6.42 2.20 13.43
C ALA A 20 5.40 1.43 12.59
N ARG A 21 5.22 0.13 12.85
CA ARG A 21 4.18 -0.70 12.21
C ARG A 21 2.77 -0.13 12.44
N THR A 22 2.48 0.28 13.67
CA THR A 22 1.19 0.88 14.03
C THR A 22 0.98 2.22 13.33
N ARG A 23 2.02 3.06 13.23
CA ARG A 23 1.97 4.32 12.49
C ARG A 23 1.75 4.10 11.00
N LEU A 24 2.45 3.13 10.41
CA LEU A 24 2.33 2.79 8.99
C LEU A 24 0.91 2.30 8.65
N SER A 25 0.38 1.34 9.42
CA SER A 25 -0.99 0.86 9.25
C SER A 25 -2.02 2.01 9.37
N ARG A 26 -1.82 2.93 10.32
CA ARG A 26 -2.68 4.12 10.47
C ARG A 26 -2.55 5.08 9.29
N ALA A 27 -1.37 5.28 8.74
CA ALA A 27 -1.14 6.17 7.60
C ALA A 27 -1.77 5.62 6.30
N LEU A 28 -1.87 4.30 6.17
CA LEU A 28 -2.48 3.64 5.02
C LEU A 28 -4.01 3.58 5.09
N ARG A 29 -4.59 3.54 6.29
CA ARG A 29 -6.05 3.53 6.51
C ARG A 29 -6.83 4.67 5.84
N PRO A 30 -6.39 5.95 5.88
CA PRO A 30 -7.09 7.05 5.23
C PRO A 30 -6.86 7.15 3.72
N ALA A 31 -5.96 6.33 3.14
CA ALA A 31 -5.74 6.29 1.69
C ALA A 31 -6.81 5.49 0.93
N ASP A 32 -7.84 4.99 1.62
CA ASP A 32 -9.03 4.33 1.07
C ASP A 32 -10.28 5.23 1.27
N PRO A 33 -10.39 6.37 0.55
CA PRO A 33 -11.50 7.33 0.71
C PRO A 33 -12.82 6.83 0.12
N HIS A 34 -12.74 5.93 -0.85
CA HIS A 34 -13.88 5.15 -1.31
C HIS A 34 -13.81 3.89 -0.52
N HIS A 35 -14.70 3.72 0.46
CA HIS A 35 -15.07 2.45 1.09
C HIS A 35 -15.47 1.46 -0.02
N THR A 36 -14.51 1.09 -0.87
CA THR A 36 -14.72 0.33 -2.08
C THR A 36 -15.32 -0.95 -1.60
N ARG A 37 -16.27 -1.48 -2.35
CA ARG A 37 -17.08 -2.66 -1.99
C ARG A 37 -16.28 -3.91 -1.58
N MET A 38 -14.95 -3.84 -1.62
CA MET A 38 -13.97 -4.79 -1.12
C MET A 38 -13.51 -4.55 0.32
N GLY A 39 -13.93 -3.46 0.98
CA GLY A 39 -13.96 -3.33 2.44
C GLY A 39 -15.11 -4.13 3.09
N ASP A 40 -16.09 -4.56 2.30
CA ASP A 40 -17.15 -5.50 2.69
C ASP A 40 -16.75 -6.97 2.44
N ALA A 41 -15.71 -7.23 1.66
CA ALA A 41 -15.06 -8.54 1.59
C ALA A 41 -14.04 -8.65 2.74
N GLN A 42 -14.55 -8.79 3.96
CA GLN A 42 -13.91 -9.33 5.17
C GLN A 42 -12.35 -9.36 5.18
N ASP A 43 -11.72 -8.62 6.10
CA ASP A 43 -10.35 -8.91 6.61
C ASP A 43 -9.14 -8.71 5.66
N LEU A 44 -9.12 -7.69 4.80
CA LEU A 44 -7.90 -7.36 4.05
C LEU A 44 -7.17 -6.16 4.67
N ASP A 45 -6.15 -6.45 5.49
CA ASP A 45 -5.26 -5.44 6.06
C ASP A 45 -4.50 -4.67 4.95
N PRO A 46 -4.44 -3.32 5.00
CA PRO A 46 -3.71 -2.52 4.01
C PRO A 46 -2.18 -2.71 4.09
N LEU A 47 -1.71 -3.32 5.18
CA LEU A 47 -0.31 -3.67 5.41
C LEU A 47 -0.24 -5.11 5.93
N THR A 48 0.37 -5.99 5.15
CA THR A 48 0.76 -7.31 5.62
C THR A 48 2.27 -7.30 5.86
N VAL A 49 2.70 -7.63 7.07
CA VAL A 49 4.12 -7.80 7.42
C VAL A 49 4.37 -9.28 7.63
N ASN A 50 5.35 -9.83 6.92
CA ASN A 50 5.76 -11.22 7.03
C ASN A 50 6.85 -11.38 8.09
N GLU A 51 7.13 -12.62 8.50
CA GLU A 51 8.12 -12.94 9.53
C GLU A 51 9.57 -12.72 9.08
N ASP A 52 9.80 -12.61 7.77
CA ASP A 52 11.09 -12.41 7.10
C ASP A 52 11.42 -10.93 6.82
N ASP A 53 10.84 -9.99 7.59
CA ASP A 53 11.00 -8.54 7.42
C ASP A 53 10.51 -7.99 6.07
N THR A 54 9.86 -8.81 5.25
CA THR A 54 9.16 -8.35 4.05
C THR A 54 7.76 -7.87 4.40
N PHE A 55 7.25 -6.95 3.58
CA PHE A 55 5.89 -6.47 3.73
C PHE A 55 5.24 -6.25 2.37
N THR A 56 3.92 -6.23 2.36
CA THR A 56 3.13 -5.82 1.22
C THR A 56 2.16 -4.73 1.64
N ILE A 57 2.16 -3.63 0.87
CA ILE A 57 1.18 -2.56 0.99
C ILE A 57 0.16 -2.77 -0.11
N ARG A 58 -1.12 -2.80 0.24
CA ARG A 58 -2.22 -2.86 -0.73
C ARG A 58 -2.93 -1.52 -0.77
N LEU A 59 -3.06 -0.97 -1.98
CA LEU A 59 -3.62 0.36 -2.25
C LEU A 59 -4.71 0.27 -3.30
N ALA A 60 -5.79 1.02 -3.11
CA ALA A 60 -6.75 1.34 -4.16
C ALA A 60 -6.37 2.70 -4.75
N VAL A 61 -6.14 2.75 -6.06
CA VAL A 61 -5.77 3.98 -6.78
C VAL A 61 -6.71 4.18 -7.95
N GLU A 62 -7.36 5.34 -7.98
CA GLU A 62 -8.13 5.76 -9.14
C GLU A 62 -7.19 6.40 -10.17
N ALA A 63 -7.17 5.85 -11.38
CA ALA A 63 -6.35 6.40 -12.46
C ALA A 63 -7.03 6.21 -13.82
N ASP A 64 -6.57 6.99 -14.80
CA ASP A 64 -6.99 6.88 -16.20
C ASP A 64 -6.17 5.84 -16.97
N SER A 65 -5.05 5.37 -16.39
CA SER A 65 -4.18 4.37 -17.01
C SER A 65 -3.38 3.58 -15.98
N VAL A 66 -3.02 2.35 -16.35
CA VAL A 66 -2.19 1.45 -15.54
C VAL A 66 -0.86 2.08 -15.10
N PRO A 67 -0.06 2.72 -15.98
CA PRO A 67 1.23 3.29 -15.57
C PRO A 67 1.07 4.42 -14.54
N HIS A 68 0.02 5.24 -14.67
CA HIS A 68 -0.27 6.27 -13.67
C HIS A 68 -0.70 5.65 -12.34
N ALA A 69 -1.53 4.61 -12.38
CA ALA A 69 -1.97 3.91 -11.18
C ALA A 69 -0.78 3.34 -10.40
N GLU A 70 0.16 2.68 -11.09
CA GLU A 70 1.38 2.12 -10.48
C GLU A 70 2.28 3.21 -9.89
N GLU A 71 2.45 4.34 -10.59
CA GLU A 71 3.25 5.45 -10.09
C GLU A 71 2.63 6.08 -8.83
N ASP A 72 1.33 6.33 -8.84
CA ASP A 72 0.59 6.90 -7.72
C ASP A 72 0.58 5.95 -6.53
N ALA A 73 0.39 4.65 -6.75
CA ALA A 73 0.50 3.64 -5.70
C ALA A 73 1.88 3.67 -5.04
N ARG A 74 2.96 3.74 -5.82
CA ARG A 74 4.32 3.81 -5.28
C ARG A 74 4.55 5.11 -4.49
N ARG A 75 4.03 6.24 -4.97
CA ARG A 75 4.12 7.53 -4.25
C ARG A 75 3.36 7.51 -2.93
N LEU A 76 2.18 6.90 -2.90
CA LEU A 76 1.37 6.76 -1.68
C LEU A 76 2.06 5.83 -0.66
N ALA A 77 2.61 4.70 -1.11
CA ALA A 77 3.38 3.80 -0.25
C ALA A 77 4.60 4.50 0.37
N ASP A 78 5.39 5.21 -0.45
CA ASP A 78 6.56 5.97 -0.01
C ASP A 78 6.18 7.11 0.98
N ALA A 79 5.06 7.80 0.74
CA ALA A 79 4.55 8.81 1.66
C ALA A 79 4.10 8.21 3.01
N ALA A 80 3.46 7.04 3.00
CA ALA A 80 3.04 6.35 4.21
C ALA A 80 4.24 5.85 5.03
N LEU A 81 5.29 5.33 4.37
CA LEU A 81 6.56 4.98 5.02
C LEU A 81 7.19 6.19 5.69
N ARG A 82 7.30 7.33 4.98
CA ARG A 82 7.84 8.57 5.57
C ARG A 82 7.02 9.07 6.76
N ALA A 83 5.69 8.95 6.70
CA ALA A 83 4.82 9.30 7.82
C ALA A 83 5.03 8.39 9.04
N ALA A 84 5.49 7.16 8.83
CA ALA A 84 5.89 6.23 9.89
C ALA A 84 7.34 6.44 10.37
N GLY A 85 8.10 7.34 9.74
CA GLY A 85 9.50 7.60 10.05
C GLY A 85 10.51 6.70 9.31
N LEU A 86 10.05 5.98 8.28
CA LEU A 86 10.87 5.10 7.45
C LEU A 86 11.18 5.78 6.12
N ASP A 87 12.43 5.69 5.66
CA ASP A 87 12.82 6.19 4.34
C ASP A 87 13.03 5.05 3.32
N GLY A 88 13.39 5.42 2.09
CA GLY A 88 13.62 4.45 1.02
C GLY A 88 14.86 3.56 1.20
N SER A 89 15.73 3.89 2.16
CA SER A 89 16.86 3.03 2.56
C SER A 89 16.43 2.04 3.63
N ASP A 90 15.55 2.46 4.56
CA ASP A 90 15.01 1.61 5.62
C ASP A 90 13.98 0.60 5.10
N ALA A 91 13.21 0.99 4.09
CA ALA A 91 12.12 0.21 3.54
C ALA A 91 12.08 0.30 2.00
N PRO A 92 13.09 -0.25 1.29
CA PRO A 92 13.09 -0.29 -0.18
C PRO A 92 11.81 -0.95 -0.71
N LEU A 93 11.12 -0.22 -1.58
CA LEU A 93 9.92 -0.68 -2.28
C LEU A 93 10.29 -1.37 -3.59
N GLY A 94 9.67 -2.51 -3.84
CA GLY A 94 9.72 -3.23 -5.10
C GLY A 94 8.74 -2.66 -6.15
N PRO A 95 8.59 -3.35 -7.29
CA PRO A 95 7.67 -2.91 -8.35
C PRO A 95 6.22 -3.00 -7.88
N ALA A 96 5.43 -1.97 -8.17
CA ALA A 96 3.99 -1.99 -7.98
C ALA A 96 3.35 -2.99 -8.94
N VAL A 97 2.44 -3.84 -8.45
CA VAL A 97 1.75 -4.85 -9.26
C VAL A 97 0.25 -4.70 -9.11
N ILE A 98 -0.47 -4.59 -10.23
CA ILE A 98 -1.94 -4.62 -10.22
C ILE A 98 -2.41 -6.04 -9.88
N THR A 99 -3.19 -6.14 -8.81
CA THR A 99 -3.77 -7.40 -8.30
C THR A 99 -5.29 -7.44 -8.40
N GLY A 100 -5.92 -6.33 -8.78
CA GLY A 100 -7.35 -6.24 -9.04
C GLY A 100 -7.68 -4.98 -9.82
N ILE A 101 -8.79 -5.00 -10.53
CA ILE A 101 -9.34 -3.85 -11.24
C ILE A 101 -10.82 -3.82 -10.89
N ASP A 102 -11.26 -2.75 -10.23
CA ASP A 102 -12.67 -2.46 -10.03
C ASP A 102 -13.06 -1.38 -11.05
N SER A 103 -13.76 -1.82 -12.09
CA SER A 103 -14.37 -0.92 -13.05
C SER A 103 -15.86 -0.89 -12.73
N GLU A 104 -16.34 0.21 -12.13
CA GLU A 104 -17.78 0.47 -12.12
C GLU A 104 -18.24 0.56 -13.58
N MET A 105 -18.97 -0.46 -14.05
CA MET A 105 -19.67 -0.45 -15.34
C MET A 105 -21.00 0.27 -15.23
#